data_AF-A0A4S9CYU5-F1
#
_entry.id   AF-A0A4S9CYU5-F1
#
_cell.length_a   1.000
_cell.length_b   1.000
_cell.length_c   1.000
_cell.angle_alpha   90.00
_cell.angle_beta   90.00
_cell.angle_gamma   90.00
#
_symmetry.space_group_name_H-M   'P 1'
#
loop_
_entity.id
_entity.type
_entity.pdbx_description
1 polymer ?
#
loop_
_entity_poly.entity_id
_entity_poly.type
_entity_poly.pdbx_seq_one_letter_code
_entity_poly.pdbx_strand_id
1 'polypeptide(L)'
;MARLSGSSQPAGLGKTATGLGGKGLGKSTAKRHRCLARRGGVKRISATIYDEVRAALKDRLKLTITVPDVVFVLNRHGTPIYGFDTPFRTRE
;
A
#
# COMPACT_ATOMS: atom_id res chain seq x y z
N MET A 1 -1.13 -6.82 -70.62
CA MET A 1 -0.99 -5.83 -69.53
C MET A 1 -1.47 -6.46 -68.23
N ALA A 2 -0.91 -6.01 -67.10
CA ALA A 2 -0.58 -6.78 -65.89
C ALA A 2 -1.75 -7.32 -65.02
N ARG A 3 -1.40 -8.38 -64.27
CA ARG A 3 -2.16 -9.09 -63.22
C ARG A 3 -2.31 -8.28 -61.93
N LEU A 4 -3.41 -8.47 -61.19
CA LEU A 4 -3.49 -8.39 -59.71
C LEU A 4 -4.64 -9.32 -59.25
N SER A 5 -4.43 -10.60 -58.96
CA SER A 5 -4.12 -11.20 -57.63
C SER A 5 -5.00 -10.69 -56.48
N GLY A 6 -5.82 -11.57 -55.92
CA GLY A 6 -6.61 -11.30 -54.72
C GLY A 6 -5.80 -11.26 -53.43
N SER A 7 -6.43 -10.73 -52.38
CA SER A 7 -6.08 -11.05 -51.00
C SER A 7 -7.28 -10.77 -50.09
N SER A 8 -7.61 -11.81 -49.32
CA SER A 8 -8.48 -11.93 -48.14
C SER A 8 -8.52 -10.72 -47.18
N GLN A 9 -9.70 -10.52 -46.57
CA GLN A 9 -9.94 -9.67 -45.39
C GLN A 9 -9.06 -10.07 -44.18
N PRO A 10 -8.89 -9.18 -43.19
CA PRO A 10 -9.65 -9.34 -41.94
C PRO A 10 -10.16 -7.99 -41.37
N ALA A 11 -11.41 -7.89 -40.90
CA ALA A 11 -11.88 -8.31 -39.58
C ALA A 11 -11.13 -7.64 -38.40
N GLY A 12 -11.82 -6.71 -37.73
CA GLY A 12 -11.51 -6.28 -36.37
C GLY A 12 -10.29 -5.38 -36.22
N LEU A 13 -10.50 -4.06 -36.20
CA LEU A 13 -9.50 -3.14 -35.65
C LEU A 13 -9.41 -3.39 -34.15
N GLY A 14 -8.51 -4.30 -33.79
CA GLY A 14 -8.23 -4.73 -32.44
C GLY A 14 -7.85 -3.54 -31.57
N LYS A 15 -8.45 -3.53 -30.38
CA LYS A 15 -7.99 -2.79 -29.20
C LYS A 15 -6.47 -2.92 -29.16
N THR A 16 -5.75 -1.81 -29.30
CA THR A 16 -4.29 -1.81 -29.28
C THR A 16 -3.84 -2.46 -27.98
N ALA A 17 -3.10 -3.54 -28.14
CA ALA A 17 -2.54 -4.34 -27.07
C ALA A 17 -1.44 -3.53 -26.35
N THR A 18 -1.83 -2.59 -25.52
CA THR A 18 -1.08 -2.30 -24.29
C THR A 18 -1.99 -2.70 -23.14
N GLY A 19 -2.10 -4.02 -23.01
CA GLY A 19 -2.72 -4.65 -21.85
C GLY A 19 -1.97 -4.21 -20.60
N LEU A 20 -2.58 -3.33 -19.83
CA LEU A 20 -2.44 -3.31 -18.38
C LEU A 20 -3.83 -3.45 -17.76
N GLY A 21 -4.60 -4.41 -18.29
CA GLY A 21 -5.71 -5.03 -17.58
C GLY A 21 -5.16 -5.93 -16.47
N GLY A 22 -4.48 -5.34 -15.47
CA GLY A 22 -4.05 -6.05 -14.28
C GLY A 22 -5.20 -6.12 -13.27
N LYS A 23 -6.12 -7.08 -13.45
CA LYS A 23 -6.95 -7.54 -12.33
C LYS A 23 -6.06 -8.36 -11.38
N GLY A 24 -6.11 -8.04 -10.09
CA GLY A 24 -5.38 -8.76 -9.02
C GLY A 24 -3.94 -8.27 -8.90
N LEU A 25 -3.41 -7.89 -7.75
CA LEU A 25 -3.65 -8.38 -6.41
C LEU A 25 -3.57 -7.19 -5.44
N GLY A 26 -4.49 -7.14 -4.48
CA GLY A 26 -4.52 -6.14 -3.43
C GLY A 26 -3.27 -6.18 -2.56
N LYS A 27 -2.20 -5.50 -2.97
CA LYS A 27 -1.09 -5.14 -2.07
C LYS A 27 -1.58 -3.96 -1.20
N SER A 28 -2.41 -4.27 -0.20
CA SER A 28 -3.02 -3.30 0.73
C SER A 28 -1.99 -2.36 1.36
N THR A 29 -0.78 -2.87 1.57
CA THR A 29 0.38 -2.17 2.11
C THR A 29 0.94 -1.09 1.18
N ALA A 30 0.95 -1.31 -0.13
CA ALA A 30 1.38 -0.29 -1.09
C ALA A 30 0.24 0.71 -1.40
N LYS A 31 -1.03 0.33 -1.15
CA LYS A 31 -2.18 1.22 -1.33
C LYS A 31 -2.10 2.43 -0.41
N ARG A 32 -1.80 2.24 0.89
CA ARG A 32 -1.81 3.34 1.88
C ARG A 32 -0.78 4.43 1.60
N HIS A 33 0.47 4.08 1.29
CA HIS A 33 1.50 5.06 0.96
C HIS A 33 1.22 5.79 -0.35
N ARG A 34 0.68 5.09 -1.36
CA ARG A 34 0.26 5.75 -2.60
C ARG A 34 -0.84 6.76 -2.37
N CYS A 35 -1.85 6.44 -1.56
CA CYS A 35 -2.94 7.37 -1.24
C CYS A 35 -2.42 8.64 -0.56
N LEU A 36 -1.52 8.52 0.42
CA LEU A 36 -0.89 9.68 1.07
C LEU A 36 -0.09 10.52 0.08
N ALA A 37 0.78 9.88 -0.70
CA ALA A 37 1.60 10.55 -1.69
C ALA A 37 0.77 11.24 -2.78
N ARG A 38 -0.37 10.66 -3.19
CA ARG A 38 -1.31 11.33 -4.11
C ARG A 38 -1.86 12.63 -3.52
N ARG A 39 -2.27 12.62 -2.24
CA ARG A 39 -2.74 13.82 -1.54
C ARG A 39 -1.65 14.88 -1.44
N GLY A 40 -0.40 14.45 -1.31
CA GLY A 40 0.77 15.33 -1.34
C GLY A 40 1.27 15.73 -2.75
N GLY A 41 0.51 15.46 -3.82
CA GLY A 41 0.88 15.88 -5.19
C GLY A 41 1.86 14.97 -5.94
N VAL A 42 2.24 13.81 -5.39
CA VAL A 42 3.25 12.93 -5.99
C VAL A 42 2.62 11.95 -6.97
N LYS A 43 2.86 12.14 -8.29
CA LYS A 43 2.24 11.33 -9.38
C LYS A 43 2.94 10.00 -9.69
N ARG A 44 4.22 9.79 -9.37
CA ARG A 44 4.86 8.45 -9.42
C ARG A 44 5.83 8.32 -8.26
N ILE A 45 5.93 7.12 -7.70
CA ILE A 45 6.79 6.80 -6.57
C ILE A 45 7.63 5.60 -6.99
N SER A 46 8.94 5.66 -6.74
CA SER A 46 9.84 4.53 -6.95
C SER A 46 9.48 3.37 -6.00
N ALA A 47 9.86 2.15 -6.37
CA ALA A 47 9.60 0.97 -5.56
C ALA A 47 10.34 0.98 -4.20
N THR A 48 11.57 1.50 -4.17
CA THR A 48 12.43 1.51 -2.96
C THR A 48 11.85 2.35 -1.81
N ILE A 49 11.19 3.46 -2.17
CA ILE A 49 10.58 4.40 -1.22
C ILE A 49 9.48 3.76 -0.37
N TYR A 50 8.82 2.70 -0.85
CA TYR A 50 7.74 2.06 -0.08
C TYR A 50 8.24 1.44 1.22
N ASP A 51 9.44 0.86 1.18
CA ASP A 51 10.03 0.14 2.31
C ASP A 51 10.74 1.11 3.26
N GLU A 52 11.45 2.09 2.72
CA GLU A 52 12.13 3.15 3.49
C GLU A 52 11.14 3.95 4.35
N VAL A 53 10.02 4.40 3.78
CA VAL A 53 8.99 5.15 4.52
C VAL A 53 8.34 4.29 5.61
N ARG A 54 8.19 2.97 5.36
CA ARG A 54 7.66 2.05 6.39
C ARG A 54 8.62 1.91 7.56
N ALA A 55 9.91 1.75 7.27
CA ALA A 55 10.94 1.64 8.31
C ALA A 55 10.97 2.91 9.16
N ALA A 56 11.09 4.08 8.53
CA ALA A 56 11.12 5.37 9.21
C ALA A 56 9.89 5.61 10.10
N LEU A 57 8.68 5.30 9.60
CA LEU A 57 7.46 5.47 10.38
C LEU A 57 7.43 4.51 11.58
N LYS A 58 7.82 3.23 11.40
CA LYS A 58 7.86 2.28 12.50
C LYS A 58 8.85 2.71 13.58
N ASP A 59 10.02 3.16 13.19
CA ASP A 59 11.05 3.57 14.15
C ASP A 59 10.63 4.82 14.92
N ARG A 60 9.95 5.78 14.27
CA ARG A 60 9.36 6.91 14.97
C ARG A 60 8.30 6.48 15.98
N LEU A 61 7.40 5.56 15.60
CA LEU A 61 6.32 5.10 16.48
C LEU A 61 6.85 4.32 17.68
N LYS A 62 7.92 3.52 17.54
CA LYS A 62 8.56 2.83 18.67
C LYS A 62 9.10 3.79 19.72
N LEU A 63 9.58 4.96 19.31
CA LEU A 63 10.13 5.97 20.23
C LEU A 63 9.02 6.74 20.97
N THR A 64 7.85 6.88 20.35
CA THR A 64 6.79 7.77 20.87
C THR A 64 5.66 7.01 21.57
N ILE A 65 5.41 5.76 21.18
CA ILE A 65 4.24 5.00 21.64
C ILE A 65 4.73 3.82 22.46
N THR A 66 4.37 3.80 23.75
CA THR A 66 4.55 2.62 24.60
C THR A 66 3.22 1.90 24.83
N VAL A 67 3.29 0.61 25.15
CA VAL A 67 2.12 -0.21 25.48
C VAL A 67 1.25 0.40 26.59
N PRO A 68 1.79 0.86 27.74
CA PRO A 68 0.96 1.44 28.79
C PRO A 68 0.22 2.71 28.36
N ASP A 69 0.81 3.55 27.51
CA ASP A 69 0.13 4.75 27.00
C ASP A 69 -1.12 4.39 26.20
N VAL A 70 -1.03 3.34 25.38
CA VAL A 70 -2.14 2.86 24.56
C VAL A 70 -3.23 2.24 25.43
N VAL A 71 -2.86 1.41 26.41
CA VAL A 71 -3.81 0.81 27.36
C VAL A 71 -4.56 1.90 28.15
N PHE A 72 -3.83 2.92 28.62
CA PHE A 72 -4.42 4.06 29.33
C PHE A 72 -5.46 4.81 28.50
N VAL A 73 -5.12 5.12 27.25
CA VAL A 73 -6.03 5.82 26.32
C VAL A 73 -7.26 4.96 25.99
N LEU A 74 -7.07 3.67 25.72
CA LEU A 74 -8.17 2.77 25.38
C LEU A 74 -9.16 2.53 26.52
N ASN A 75 -8.68 2.43 27.76
CA ASN A 75 -9.53 2.35 28.94
C ASN A 75 -10.38 3.61 29.12
N ARG A 76 -9.81 4.80 28.84
CA ARG A 76 -10.54 6.06 28.88
C ARG A 76 -11.64 6.14 27.82
N HIS A 77 -11.39 5.60 26.62
CA HIS A 77 -12.35 5.59 25.52
C HIS A 77 -13.41 4.48 25.62
N GLY A 78 -13.38 3.65 26.67
CA GLY A 78 -14.34 2.56 26.87
C GLY A 78 -14.16 1.39 25.90
N THR A 79 -13.00 1.29 25.25
CA THR A 79 -12.64 0.19 24.34
C THR A 79 -11.37 -0.52 24.85
N PRO A 80 -11.41 -1.12 26.05
CA PRO A 80 -10.24 -1.74 26.66
C PRO A 80 -9.75 -2.93 25.82
N ILE A 81 -8.43 -3.14 25.81
CA ILE A 81 -7.79 -4.28 25.16
C ILE A 81 -7.12 -5.17 26.20
N TYR A 82 -7.53 -6.43 26.26
CA TYR A 82 -7.04 -7.39 27.26
C TYR A 82 -5.77 -8.11 26.80
N GLY A 83 -4.97 -8.59 27.75
CA GLY A 83 -3.74 -9.36 27.48
C GLY A 83 -2.49 -8.51 27.25
N PHE A 84 -2.56 -7.21 27.55
CA PHE A 84 -1.45 -6.25 27.40
C PHE A 84 -1.09 -5.53 28.71
N ASP A 85 -1.70 -5.92 29.83
CA ASP A 85 -1.31 -5.42 31.15
C ASP A 85 0.11 -5.90 31.46
N THR A 86 1.01 -4.94 31.69
CA THR A 86 2.40 -5.27 32.00
C THR A 86 2.46 -5.92 33.38
N PRO A 87 2.98 -7.15 33.53
CA PRO A 87 3.50 -7.55 34.84
C PRO A 87 4.65 -6.59 35.14
N PHE A 88 4.47 -5.82 36.21
CA PHE A 88 5.43 -4.97 36.90
C PHE A 88 6.87 -5.29 36.49
N ARG A 89 7.46 -4.41 35.69
CA ARG A 89 8.89 -4.43 35.40
C ARG A 89 9.59 -3.87 36.63
N THR A 90 9.81 -4.72 37.63
CA THR A 90 10.74 -4.46 38.73
C THR A 90 12.09 -4.12 38.08
N ARG A 91 12.47 -2.85 38.15
CA ARG A 91 13.83 -2.43 37.83
C ARG A 91 14.68 -2.74 39.05
N GLU A 92 15.50 -3.78 38.94
CA GLU A 92 16.80 -3.81 39.61
C GLU A 92 17.78 -2.88 38.87
#